data_AF-A0A225WVW1-F1
#
_entry.id   AF-A0A225WVW1-F1
#
_cell.length_a   1.000
_cell.length_b   1.000
_cell.length_c   1.000
_cell.angle_alpha   90.00
_cell.angle_beta   90.00
_cell.angle_gamma   90.00
#
_symmetry.space_group_name_H-M   'P 1'
#
loop_
_entity.id
_entity.type
_entity.pdbx_description
1 polymer ?
#
loop_
_entity_poly.entity_id
_entity_poly.type
_entity_poly.pdbx_seq_one_letter_code
_entity_poly.pdbx_strand_id
1 'polypeptide(L)'
;MKVHCGNAERSGIDRSNSDRSLTAQRKLLMAWIFAGVVPFILQLRSYLKFATPHKITQNLVVPSDVEIETTNLTEMCPVDGWVLSGSWFNIKPTYYFTTRQGRLCHFVCPQYNVHGTYIIGSKDPYPYYTTPQSCANDSLTYQQYFYHGSIGYYSFYEEQIGSYCPHNNNAYIVGQGLGSCDINGPLLAEDRGANTYRFSLWYGVGGGIWIIYRALVLRRCFISCKRHGRMCDELNEGLNRKEAMVFVQENLRLAAHGATNFHRAAVLYLLIESIMTDLFLLIANDGFLAKVQYVSMGYNMSALLVMVFEVIETAKCLREKWRVLIKRLLFSYETTFVGEIFTAGLQQYCLTLLNRSSMKESRQTALSVSYYVWSLVGHGVFVLCIIALVISVRAVWAIFYVLLRHRSLAIFTSPCCLDTVLKLRNKMFLLGGYRCENGKLYYTTSALKAFGLLKMEDEDGSETLVVRKIRWFKVSSDDLFVVATISHHIVRPCEERPCTGILSFCDKKLGGIDDNSRGSHHSFLIRVKHADPPVIDPNGPE
;
A
#
# COMPACT_ATOMS: atom_id res chain seq x y z
N MET A 1 -32.12 20.84 7.04
CA MET A 1 -31.68 20.64 8.43
C MET A 1 -30.32 21.29 8.63
N LYS A 2 -30.04 21.83 9.82
CA LYS A 2 -28.90 22.69 10.13
C LYS A 2 -28.28 22.21 11.45
N VAL A 3 -26.96 21.98 11.51
CA VAL A 3 -26.25 21.50 12.73
C VAL A 3 -25.24 22.57 13.16
N HIS A 4 -25.20 22.93 14.44
CA HIS A 4 -24.29 24.00 14.92
C HIS A 4 -22.91 23.45 15.29
N CYS A 5 -21.85 24.22 15.03
CA CYS A 5 -20.50 23.88 15.44
C CYS A 5 -20.38 23.93 16.99
N GLY A 6 -19.99 22.82 17.62
CA GLY A 6 -19.69 22.76 19.06
C GLY A 6 -20.49 21.78 19.94
N ASN A 7 -21.60 21.19 19.47
CA ASN A 7 -22.40 20.26 20.30
C ASN A 7 -22.25 18.80 19.85
N ALA A 8 -21.22 18.12 20.38
CA ALA A 8 -21.05 16.67 20.21
C ALA A 8 -21.84 15.82 21.23
N GLU A 9 -22.49 16.45 22.23
CA GLU A 9 -23.34 15.77 23.20
C GLU A 9 -24.68 16.48 23.32
N ARG A 10 -25.73 15.91 22.71
CA ARG A 10 -27.09 15.93 23.25
C ARG A 10 -27.99 14.88 22.61
N SER A 11 -28.99 14.54 23.40
CA SER A 11 -29.99 13.47 23.43
C SER A 11 -30.40 12.80 22.12
N GLY A 12 -30.49 11.47 22.18
CA GLY A 12 -31.12 10.63 21.16
C GLY A 12 -32.56 11.06 20.93
N ILE A 13 -32.83 11.47 19.70
CA ILE A 13 -34.17 11.45 19.14
C ILE A 13 -34.20 10.21 18.27
N ASP A 14 -34.75 9.11 18.81
CA ASP A 14 -35.18 7.99 18.00
C ASP A 14 -36.36 8.47 17.15
N ARG A 15 -36.11 8.68 15.85
CA ARG A 15 -37.16 8.79 14.84
C ARG A 15 -36.97 7.67 13.84
N SER A 16 -38.03 6.88 13.71
CA SER A 16 -38.16 5.73 12.82
C SER A 16 -37.96 6.14 11.35
N ASN A 17 -36.82 5.76 10.77
CA ASN A 17 -36.58 5.87 9.33
C ASN A 17 -36.89 4.50 8.70
N SER A 18 -38.16 4.26 8.33
CA SER A 18 -38.64 2.97 7.83
C SER A 18 -38.37 2.70 6.35
N ASP A 19 -37.55 3.50 5.65
CA ASP A 19 -37.34 3.33 4.19
C ASP A 19 -35.87 3.26 3.73
N ARG A 20 -34.90 3.19 4.65
CA ARG A 20 -33.48 3.00 4.29
C ARG A 20 -32.95 1.70 4.88
N SER A 21 -32.63 0.74 4.03
CA SER A 21 -32.12 -0.59 4.44
C SER A 21 -30.83 -0.54 5.29
N LEU A 22 -30.06 0.56 5.23
CA LEU A 22 -28.92 0.86 6.12
C LEU A 22 -28.72 2.37 6.34
N THR A 23 -28.47 2.77 7.59
CA THR A 23 -28.08 4.15 7.97
C THR A 23 -26.70 4.52 7.44
N ALA A 24 -26.41 5.83 7.32
CA ALA A 24 -25.12 6.32 6.84
C ALA A 24 -23.99 5.88 7.78
N GLN A 25 -24.24 5.92 9.09
CA GLN A 25 -23.29 5.43 10.10
C GLN A 25 -22.93 3.95 9.87
N ARG A 26 -23.90 3.06 9.65
CA ARG A 26 -23.61 1.64 9.44
C ARG A 26 -22.78 1.40 8.17
N LYS A 27 -23.06 2.12 7.08
CA LYS A 27 -22.26 2.02 5.83
C LYS A 27 -20.79 2.43 6.04
N LEU A 28 -20.55 3.52 6.78
CA LEU A 28 -19.20 3.96 7.12
C LEU A 28 -18.47 2.96 8.01
N LEU A 29 -19.16 2.38 9.01
CA LEU A 29 -18.57 1.36 9.88
C LEU A 29 -18.20 0.08 9.11
N MET A 30 -19.06 -0.37 8.19
CA MET A 30 -18.72 -1.51 7.32
C MET A 30 -17.51 -1.20 6.44
N ALA A 31 -17.45 -0.01 5.84
CA ALA A 31 -16.29 0.41 5.06
C ALA A 31 -15.01 0.48 5.91
N TRP A 32 -15.08 0.97 7.15
CA TRP A 32 -13.97 0.97 8.10
C TRP A 32 -13.48 -0.43 8.48
N ILE A 33 -14.39 -1.39 8.66
CA ILE A 33 -14.02 -2.79 8.92
C ILE A 33 -13.22 -3.34 7.74
N PHE A 34 -13.74 -3.22 6.52
CA PHE A 34 -13.10 -3.80 5.33
C PHE A 34 -11.79 -3.09 4.93
N ALA A 35 -11.76 -1.76 4.98
CA ALA A 35 -10.61 -0.99 4.54
C ALA A 35 -9.52 -0.82 5.62
N GLY A 36 -9.89 -0.96 6.90
CA GLY A 36 -9.01 -0.69 8.03
C GLY A 36 -8.74 -1.94 8.88
N VAL A 37 -9.79 -2.52 9.47
CA VAL A 37 -9.65 -3.59 10.46
C VAL A 37 -9.12 -4.90 9.85
N VAL A 38 -9.66 -5.32 8.70
CA VAL A 38 -9.22 -6.56 8.04
C VAL A 38 -7.73 -6.52 7.67
N PRO A 39 -7.22 -5.48 6.96
CA PRO A 39 -5.79 -5.36 6.70
C PRO A 39 -4.94 -5.34 7.98
N PHE A 40 -5.41 -4.66 9.03
CA PHE A 40 -4.69 -4.59 10.30
C PHE A 40 -4.59 -5.94 11.02
N ILE A 41 -5.64 -6.77 10.99
CA ILE A 41 -5.58 -8.13 11.56
C ILE A 41 -4.54 -8.98 10.81
N LEU A 42 -4.48 -8.87 9.48
CA LEU A 42 -3.47 -9.57 8.68
C LEU A 42 -2.06 -9.09 9.04
N GLN A 43 -1.86 -7.78 9.18
CA GLN A 43 -0.60 -7.18 9.60
C GLN A 43 -0.20 -7.60 11.03
N LEU A 44 -1.14 -7.61 11.98
CA LEU A 44 -0.91 -8.03 13.36
C LEU A 44 -0.50 -9.51 13.42
N ARG A 45 -1.19 -10.38 12.66
CA ARG A 45 -0.83 -11.79 12.54
C ARG A 45 0.59 -11.96 12.00
N SER A 46 0.95 -11.17 10.99
CA SER A 46 2.29 -11.19 10.37
C SER A 46 3.35 -10.76 11.38
N TYR A 47 3.10 -9.65 12.09
CA TYR A 47 3.96 -9.18 13.16
C TYR A 47 4.18 -10.27 14.23
N LEU A 48 3.11 -10.88 14.74
CA LEU A 48 3.21 -11.91 15.77
C LEU A 48 4.01 -13.13 15.31
N LYS A 49 3.87 -13.58 14.05
CA LYS A 49 4.66 -14.70 13.51
C LYS A 49 6.17 -14.43 13.60
N PHE A 50 6.60 -13.23 13.22
CA PHE A 50 8.02 -12.87 13.20
C PHE A 50 8.57 -12.43 14.56
N ALA A 51 7.71 -11.91 15.45
CA ALA A 51 8.09 -11.52 16.81
C ALA A 51 8.15 -12.70 17.79
N THR A 52 7.48 -13.81 17.45
CA THR A 52 7.51 -15.03 18.28
C THR A 52 8.90 -15.67 18.20
N PRO A 53 9.49 -16.08 19.34
CA PRO A 53 10.75 -16.80 19.34
C PRO A 53 10.68 -18.08 18.51
N HIS A 54 11.73 -18.33 17.72
CA HIS A 54 11.83 -19.51 16.87
C HIS A 54 13.03 -20.37 17.26
N LYS A 55 13.05 -21.60 16.77
CA LYS A 55 14.13 -22.56 16.97
C LYS A 55 14.50 -23.19 15.63
N ILE A 56 15.79 -23.36 15.39
CA ILE A 56 16.31 -24.02 14.19
C ILE A 56 16.25 -25.52 14.41
N THR A 57 15.82 -26.27 13.39
CA THR A 57 15.82 -27.73 13.43
C THR A 57 17.24 -28.24 13.66
N GLN A 58 17.40 -29.15 14.62
CA GLN A 58 18.72 -29.54 15.16
C GLN A 58 19.69 -30.08 14.10
N ASN A 59 19.17 -30.72 13.05
CA ASN A 59 20.00 -31.28 11.97
C ASN A 59 20.52 -30.23 10.99
N LEU A 60 20.03 -29.00 11.07
CA LEU A 60 20.51 -27.86 10.28
C LEU A 60 21.51 -27.00 11.06
N VAL A 61 21.69 -27.24 12.36
CA VAL A 61 22.65 -26.52 13.20
C VAL A 61 24.04 -27.14 13.02
N VAL A 62 25.03 -26.32 12.68
CA VAL A 62 26.40 -26.78 12.47
C VAL A 62 27.12 -26.89 13.82
N PRO A 63 27.69 -28.06 14.17
CA PRO A 63 28.49 -28.20 15.39
C PRO A 63 29.74 -27.31 15.38
N SER A 64 30.14 -26.83 16.56
CA SER A 64 31.26 -25.89 16.70
C SER A 64 32.63 -26.49 16.37
N ASP A 65 32.76 -27.81 16.44
CA ASP A 65 33.99 -28.59 16.23
C ASP A 65 34.24 -28.96 14.77
N VAL A 66 33.32 -28.65 13.86
CA VAL A 66 33.44 -29.01 12.43
C VAL A 66 34.08 -27.87 11.64
N GLU A 67 35.05 -28.21 10.80
CA GLU A 67 35.78 -27.30 9.93
C GLU A 67 35.02 -27.00 8.62
N ILE A 68 35.35 -25.86 8.01
CA ILE A 68 34.77 -25.40 6.75
C ILE A 68 35.49 -26.08 5.58
N GLU A 69 34.73 -26.68 4.67
CA GLU A 69 35.25 -27.28 3.44
C GLU A 69 34.79 -26.51 2.19
N THR A 70 35.68 -26.36 1.20
CA THR A 70 35.41 -25.62 -0.05
C THR A 70 35.78 -26.39 -1.32
N THR A 71 36.26 -27.63 -1.19
CA THR A 71 36.71 -28.46 -2.31
C THR A 71 35.52 -29.04 -3.07
N ASN A 72 35.55 -29.04 -4.41
CA ASN A 72 34.50 -29.60 -5.27
C ASN A 72 33.07 -29.14 -4.94
N LEU A 73 32.89 -27.84 -4.62
CA LEU A 73 31.61 -27.29 -4.15
C LEU A 73 30.41 -27.62 -5.05
N THR A 74 30.58 -27.58 -6.37
CA THR A 74 29.49 -27.86 -7.32
C THR A 74 29.04 -29.32 -7.31
N GLU A 75 29.94 -30.25 -6.99
CA GLU A 75 29.61 -31.67 -6.86
C GLU A 75 29.04 -31.97 -5.47
N MET A 76 29.61 -31.34 -4.44
CA MET A 76 29.25 -31.60 -3.06
C MET A 76 27.95 -30.91 -2.63
N CYS A 77 27.65 -29.75 -3.22
CA CYS A 77 26.52 -28.89 -2.94
C CYS A 77 25.82 -28.49 -4.26
N PRO A 78 25.10 -29.41 -4.92
CA PRO A 78 24.70 -29.30 -6.32
C PRO A 78 23.45 -28.43 -6.56
N VAL A 79 23.01 -27.64 -5.60
CA VAL A 79 21.77 -26.85 -5.72
C VAL A 79 22.06 -25.51 -6.40
N ASP A 80 21.43 -25.29 -7.55
CA ASP A 80 21.61 -24.09 -8.38
C ASP A 80 20.59 -22.98 -8.08
N GLY A 81 19.40 -23.38 -7.63
CA GLY A 81 18.29 -22.48 -7.37
C GLY A 81 17.15 -23.18 -6.66
N TRP A 82 16.22 -22.37 -6.16
CA TRP A 82 15.06 -22.88 -5.47
C TRP A 82 13.79 -22.16 -5.89
N VAL A 83 12.69 -22.90 -5.86
CA VAL A 83 11.34 -22.41 -6.08
C VAL A 83 10.61 -22.41 -4.75
N LEU A 84 10.20 -21.22 -4.30
CA LEU A 84 9.39 -21.01 -3.09
C LEU A 84 8.19 -20.16 -3.44
N SER A 85 6.99 -20.62 -3.07
CA SER A 85 5.72 -19.95 -3.40
C SER A 85 5.63 -19.57 -4.87
N GLY A 86 6.12 -20.48 -5.74
CA GLY A 86 6.21 -20.30 -7.18
C GLY A 86 7.13 -19.16 -7.66
N SER A 87 7.98 -18.61 -6.80
CA SER A 87 9.02 -17.64 -7.16
C SER A 87 10.38 -18.32 -7.27
N TRP A 88 11.14 -17.95 -8.30
CA TRP A 88 12.52 -18.43 -8.48
C TRP A 88 13.51 -17.57 -7.70
N PHE A 89 14.43 -18.21 -6.98
CA PHE A 89 15.55 -17.56 -6.29
C PHE A 89 16.88 -18.21 -6.70
N ASN A 90 17.89 -17.36 -6.96
CA ASN A 90 19.24 -17.82 -7.27
C ASN A 90 20.00 -18.06 -5.97
N ILE A 91 20.60 -19.24 -5.84
CA ILE A 91 21.53 -19.50 -4.74
C ILE A 91 22.92 -19.79 -5.26
N LYS A 92 23.89 -19.49 -4.39
CA LYS A 92 25.28 -19.87 -4.61
C LYS A 92 25.82 -20.52 -3.34
N PRO A 93 26.13 -21.82 -3.38
CA PRO A 93 26.91 -22.46 -2.33
C PRO A 93 28.26 -21.76 -2.15
N THR A 94 28.70 -21.63 -0.91
CA THR A 94 29.99 -21.00 -0.58
C THR A 94 30.96 -21.95 0.10
N TYR A 95 30.46 -22.85 0.94
CA TYR A 95 31.22 -23.86 1.66
C TYR A 95 30.26 -24.92 2.21
N TYR A 96 30.80 -26.03 2.72
CA TYR A 96 30.01 -27.06 3.40
C TYR A 96 30.71 -27.59 4.66
N PHE A 97 29.95 -28.33 5.45
CA PHE A 97 30.39 -29.03 6.63
C PHE A 97 30.05 -30.51 6.52
N THR A 98 31.01 -31.38 6.81
CA THR A 98 30.76 -32.82 6.93
C THR A 98 30.37 -33.14 8.36
N THR A 99 29.10 -33.51 8.58
CA THR A 99 28.58 -33.85 9.91
C THR A 99 28.11 -35.31 9.97
N ARG A 100 27.84 -35.81 11.17
CA ARG A 100 27.28 -37.16 11.36
C ARG A 100 25.88 -37.33 10.74
N GLN A 101 25.14 -36.24 10.56
CA GLN A 101 23.77 -36.24 10.04
C GLN A 101 23.72 -36.11 8.52
N GLY A 102 24.86 -35.82 7.89
CA GLY A 102 24.98 -35.56 6.47
C GLY A 102 25.81 -34.31 6.19
N ARG A 103 25.81 -33.90 4.92
CA ARG A 103 26.53 -32.72 4.48
C ARG A 103 25.64 -31.49 4.59
N LEU A 104 26.11 -30.49 5.33
CA LEU A 104 25.44 -29.20 5.46
C LEU A 104 26.09 -28.20 4.53
N CYS A 105 25.35 -27.71 3.55
CA CYS A 105 25.84 -26.76 2.56
C CYS A 105 25.37 -25.36 2.90
N HIS A 106 26.32 -24.45 3.14
CA HIS A 106 25.99 -23.04 3.29
C HIS A 106 25.80 -22.38 1.93
N PHE A 107 24.79 -21.54 1.81
CA PHE A 107 24.45 -20.82 0.60
C PHE A 107 24.15 -19.35 0.86
N VAL A 108 24.29 -18.57 -0.21
CA VAL A 108 23.86 -17.17 -0.24
C VAL A 108 22.88 -16.91 -1.38
N CYS A 109 21.96 -15.96 -1.20
CA CYS A 109 21.32 -15.27 -2.31
C CYS A 109 21.96 -13.88 -2.43
N PRO A 110 22.96 -13.68 -3.32
CA PRO A 110 23.78 -12.47 -3.32
C PRO A 110 22.99 -11.18 -3.42
N GLN A 111 21.86 -11.20 -4.13
CA GLN A 111 21.00 -10.05 -4.42
C GLN A 111 20.21 -9.56 -3.21
N TYR A 112 20.13 -10.37 -2.14
CA TYR A 112 19.16 -10.19 -1.07
C TYR A 112 19.77 -10.35 0.33
N ASN A 113 21.09 -10.38 0.52
CA ASN A 113 21.69 -10.58 1.86
C ASN A 113 21.04 -11.75 2.62
N VAL A 114 20.82 -12.85 1.90
CA VAL A 114 20.28 -14.10 2.45
C VAL A 114 21.43 -15.05 2.68
N HIS A 115 21.48 -15.61 3.88
CA HIS A 115 22.46 -16.59 4.30
C HIS A 115 21.74 -17.75 4.96
N GLY A 116 22.11 -18.97 4.60
CA GLY A 116 21.41 -20.14 5.09
C GLY A 116 22.21 -21.41 4.90
N THR A 117 21.66 -22.49 5.44
CA THR A 117 22.23 -23.83 5.33
C THR A 117 21.14 -24.79 4.90
N TYR A 118 21.48 -25.67 3.97
CA TYR A 118 20.61 -26.77 3.56
C TYR A 118 21.28 -28.13 3.73
N ILE A 119 20.43 -29.15 3.80
CA ILE A 119 20.82 -30.56 3.74
C ILE A 119 19.96 -31.27 2.69
N ILE A 120 20.61 -32.10 1.89
CA ILE A 120 19.95 -33.04 0.97
C ILE A 120 19.99 -34.40 1.65
N GLY A 121 18.81 -35.00 1.83
CA GLY A 121 18.67 -36.30 2.45
C GLY A 121 18.56 -37.44 1.45
N SER A 122 17.95 -38.54 1.90
CA SER A 122 17.73 -39.73 1.10
C SER A 122 16.61 -39.55 0.07
N LYS A 123 16.39 -40.58 -0.75
CA LYS A 123 15.26 -40.66 -1.68
C LYS A 123 13.95 -40.32 -0.98
N ASP A 124 13.19 -39.42 -1.60
CA ASP A 124 11.90 -38.96 -1.14
C ASP A 124 10.79 -39.77 -1.84
N PRO A 125 10.07 -40.66 -1.12
CA PRO A 125 8.98 -41.43 -1.69
C PRO A 125 7.71 -40.59 -1.94
N TYR A 126 7.63 -39.39 -1.36
CA TYR A 126 6.46 -38.52 -1.45
C TYR A 126 6.88 -37.08 -1.74
N PRO A 127 7.41 -36.78 -2.95
CA PRO A 127 7.83 -35.44 -3.30
C PRO A 127 6.73 -34.40 -3.07
N TYR A 128 7.15 -33.20 -2.66
CA TYR A 128 6.24 -32.10 -2.39
C TYR A 128 5.44 -31.73 -3.63
N TYR A 129 4.19 -31.28 -3.42
CA TYR A 129 3.26 -30.92 -4.49
C TYR A 129 3.75 -29.78 -5.42
N THR A 130 4.79 -29.04 -5.02
CA THR A 130 5.46 -28.01 -5.82
C THR A 130 6.51 -28.58 -6.77
N THR A 131 6.88 -29.85 -6.61
CA THR A 131 7.85 -30.56 -7.44
C THR A 131 7.25 -30.90 -8.82
N PRO A 132 7.96 -30.66 -9.93
CA PRO A 132 7.48 -30.98 -11.26
C PRO A 132 7.39 -32.50 -11.46
N GLN A 133 6.43 -32.93 -12.28
CA GLN A 133 6.20 -34.34 -12.59
C GLN A 133 7.45 -35.05 -13.14
N SER A 134 8.30 -34.32 -13.87
CA SER A 134 9.56 -34.84 -14.40
C SER A 134 10.55 -35.31 -13.32
N CYS A 135 10.36 -34.89 -12.06
CA CYS A 135 11.24 -35.19 -10.94
C CYS A 135 10.60 -36.08 -9.87
N ALA A 136 9.36 -36.56 -10.09
CA ALA A 136 8.57 -37.22 -9.04
C ALA A 136 9.14 -38.58 -8.57
N ASN A 137 9.95 -39.27 -9.38
CA ASN A 137 10.47 -40.59 -9.04
C ASN A 137 11.91 -40.58 -8.49
N ASP A 138 12.63 -39.48 -8.70
CA ASP A 138 14.07 -39.34 -8.42
C ASP A 138 14.35 -38.21 -7.43
N SER A 139 13.32 -37.68 -6.78
CA SER A 139 13.44 -36.63 -5.77
C SER A 139 14.16 -37.12 -4.53
N LEU A 140 14.95 -36.22 -3.94
CA LEU A 140 15.56 -36.40 -2.62
C LEU A 140 14.91 -35.45 -1.61
N THR A 141 14.91 -35.82 -0.34
CA THR A 141 14.39 -34.94 0.71
C THR A 141 15.27 -33.70 0.84
N TYR A 142 14.67 -32.56 1.11
CA TYR A 142 15.37 -31.28 1.21
C TYR A 142 14.89 -30.50 2.43
N GLN A 143 15.83 -30.00 3.21
CA GLN A 143 15.55 -29.12 4.36
C GLN A 143 16.54 -27.99 4.36
N GLN A 144 16.07 -26.79 4.69
CA GLN A 144 16.94 -25.63 4.86
C GLN A 144 16.38 -24.64 5.87
N TYR A 145 17.27 -23.81 6.39
CA TYR A 145 16.87 -22.54 6.95
C TYR A 145 17.70 -21.44 6.33
N PHE A 146 17.18 -20.23 6.36
CA PHE A 146 17.97 -19.05 6.09
C PHE A 146 17.53 -17.89 6.95
N TYR A 147 18.42 -16.92 7.01
CA TYR A 147 18.13 -15.59 7.46
C TYR A 147 18.29 -14.59 6.32
N HIS A 148 17.37 -13.64 6.25
CA HIS A 148 17.40 -12.51 5.34
C HIS A 148 17.61 -11.22 6.11
N GLY A 149 18.73 -10.54 5.88
CA GLY A 149 19.03 -9.30 6.58
C GLY A 149 18.07 -8.17 6.22
N SER A 150 17.53 -7.50 7.25
CA SER A 150 16.76 -6.26 7.09
C SER A 150 17.69 -5.08 6.79
N ILE A 151 17.10 -3.90 6.56
CA ILE A 151 17.81 -2.62 6.61
C ILE A 151 18.31 -2.35 8.04
N GLY A 152 17.54 -2.75 9.06
CA GLY A 152 17.94 -2.67 10.47
C GLY A 152 18.96 -3.74 10.92
N TYR A 153 19.30 -3.77 12.20
CA TYR A 153 20.26 -4.73 12.79
C TYR A 153 19.73 -6.19 12.87
N TYR A 154 18.49 -6.45 12.46
CA TYR A 154 17.86 -7.77 12.57
C TYR A 154 17.71 -8.46 11.20
N SER A 155 17.46 -9.77 11.24
CA SER A 155 17.17 -10.60 10.07
C SER A 155 15.89 -11.39 10.24
N PHE A 156 15.16 -11.60 9.14
CA PHE A 156 14.00 -12.48 9.07
C PHE A 156 14.47 -13.93 8.93
N TYR A 157 13.96 -14.80 9.77
CA TYR A 157 14.18 -16.24 9.73
C TYR A 157 13.09 -16.93 8.93
N GLU A 158 13.50 -17.87 8.10
CA GLU A 158 12.61 -18.82 7.46
C GLU A 158 13.21 -20.23 7.49
N GLU A 159 12.40 -21.20 7.91
CA GLU A 159 12.71 -22.62 7.83
C GLU A 159 11.83 -23.28 6.80
N GLN A 160 12.39 -24.19 6.01
CA GLN A 160 11.77 -24.72 4.82
C GLN A 160 12.08 -26.19 4.63
N ILE A 161 11.10 -26.85 4.05
CA ILE A 161 11.14 -28.27 3.70
C ILE A 161 10.69 -28.43 2.26
N GLY A 162 11.15 -29.48 1.59
CA GLY A 162 10.83 -29.68 0.20
C GLY A 162 11.49 -30.91 -0.40
N SER A 163 11.53 -30.91 -1.73
CA SER A 163 12.18 -31.96 -2.52
C SER A 163 13.24 -31.34 -3.43
N TYR A 164 14.41 -31.96 -3.48
CA TYR A 164 15.47 -31.64 -4.43
C TYR A 164 15.34 -32.53 -5.66
N CYS A 165 15.46 -31.93 -6.85
CA CYS A 165 15.47 -32.65 -8.10
C CYS A 165 16.89 -32.70 -8.72
N PRO A 166 17.50 -33.90 -8.81
CA PRO A 166 18.80 -34.06 -9.46
C PRO A 166 18.82 -33.76 -10.95
N HIS A 167 17.70 -33.92 -11.67
CA HIS A 167 17.64 -33.69 -13.13
C HIS A 167 17.88 -32.24 -13.54
N ASN A 168 17.56 -31.29 -12.66
CA ASN A 168 17.65 -29.87 -12.96
C ASN A 168 18.33 -29.05 -11.85
N ASN A 169 18.93 -29.72 -10.86
CA ASN A 169 19.65 -29.13 -9.74
C ASN A 169 18.84 -28.13 -8.90
N ASN A 170 17.51 -28.25 -8.88
CA ASN A 170 16.64 -27.29 -8.18
C ASN A 170 15.98 -27.90 -6.95
N ALA A 171 15.81 -27.06 -5.93
CA ALA A 171 14.98 -27.38 -4.77
C ALA A 171 13.57 -26.79 -4.91
N TYR A 172 12.54 -27.59 -4.64
CA TYR A 172 11.13 -27.19 -4.63
C TYR A 172 10.66 -27.21 -3.19
N ILE A 173 10.48 -26.04 -2.60
CA ILE A 173 10.38 -25.92 -1.14
C ILE A 173 9.15 -25.12 -0.72
N VAL A 174 8.73 -25.37 0.51
CA VAL A 174 7.60 -24.71 1.18
C VAL A 174 8.04 -24.24 2.57
N GLY A 175 7.49 -23.11 3.02
CA GLY A 175 7.76 -22.60 4.35
C GLY A 175 7.19 -23.49 5.46
N GLN A 176 8.00 -23.72 6.48
CA GLN A 176 7.70 -24.49 7.68
C GLN A 176 7.72 -23.62 8.93
N GLY A 177 8.73 -22.74 9.06
CA GLY A 177 8.98 -21.93 10.25
C GLY A 177 9.30 -20.48 9.91
N LEU A 178 8.92 -19.57 10.81
CA LEU A 178 9.17 -18.13 10.67
C LEU A 178 9.61 -17.54 12.01
N GLY A 179 10.40 -16.46 11.95
CA GLY A 179 10.88 -15.77 13.13
C GLY A 179 11.82 -14.62 12.78
N SER A 180 12.52 -14.09 13.77
CA SER A 180 13.49 -13.02 13.56
C SER A 180 14.64 -13.13 14.54
N CYS A 181 15.80 -12.59 14.20
CA CYS A 181 16.95 -12.57 15.11
C CYS A 181 17.78 -11.29 14.93
N ASP A 182 18.35 -10.78 16.02
CA ASP A 182 19.23 -9.60 16.02
C ASP A 182 20.62 -9.96 15.50
N ILE A 183 20.68 -10.25 14.20
CA ILE A 183 21.90 -10.56 13.43
C ILE A 183 21.80 -9.88 12.07
N ASN A 184 22.90 -9.34 11.55
CA ASN A 184 23.01 -8.85 10.18
C ASN A 184 24.49 -8.72 9.76
N GLY A 185 24.75 -8.45 8.48
CA GLY A 185 26.09 -8.18 7.96
C GLY A 185 27.05 -9.37 8.12
N PRO A 186 28.31 -9.16 8.54
CA PRO A 186 29.28 -10.25 8.69
C PRO A 186 28.84 -11.36 9.66
N LEU A 187 28.21 -10.98 10.78
CA LEU A 187 27.72 -11.96 11.77
C LEU A 187 26.65 -12.89 11.19
N LEU A 188 25.86 -12.38 10.24
CA LEU A 188 24.88 -13.19 9.51
C LEU A 188 25.55 -14.19 8.58
N ALA A 189 26.64 -13.78 7.92
CA ALA A 189 27.39 -14.64 7.00
C ALA A 189 28.14 -15.78 7.69
N GLU A 190 28.45 -15.62 8.97
CA GLU A 190 29.15 -16.61 9.80
C GLU A 190 28.21 -17.42 10.69
N ASP A 191 26.88 -17.19 10.60
CA ASP A 191 25.90 -17.86 11.45
C ASP A 191 25.88 -19.37 11.17
N ARG A 192 26.15 -20.15 12.24
CA ARG A 192 26.11 -21.62 12.23
C ARG A 192 24.78 -22.18 12.74
N GLY A 193 23.84 -21.30 13.09
CA GLY A 193 22.62 -21.64 13.81
C GLY A 193 22.87 -21.91 15.30
N ALA A 194 21.79 -22.10 16.05
CA ALA A 194 21.85 -22.42 17.47
C ALA A 194 20.69 -23.34 17.88
N ASN A 195 20.95 -24.17 18.90
CA ASN A 195 19.94 -25.09 19.47
C ASN A 195 18.98 -24.41 20.47
N THR A 196 19.19 -23.13 20.77
CA THR A 196 18.37 -22.33 21.68
C THR A 196 17.29 -21.56 20.92
N TYR A 197 16.27 -21.09 21.63
CA TYR A 197 15.31 -20.15 21.05
C TYR A 197 16.00 -18.84 20.71
N ARG A 198 15.69 -18.31 19.52
CA ARG A 198 16.17 -17.03 19.01
C ARG A 198 14.98 -16.11 18.77
N PHE A 199 15.17 -14.81 18.97
CA PHE A 199 14.19 -13.78 18.66
C PHE A 199 14.92 -12.46 18.37
N SER A 200 14.22 -11.48 17.81
CA SER A 200 14.74 -10.12 17.64
C SER A 200 14.01 -9.16 18.57
N LEU A 201 14.76 -8.51 19.46
CA LEU A 201 14.23 -7.43 20.28
C LEU A 201 13.96 -6.19 19.40
N TRP A 202 14.81 -5.92 18.42
CA TRP A 202 14.65 -4.80 17.49
C TRP A 202 13.35 -4.90 16.70
N TYR A 203 13.09 -6.04 16.09
CA TYR A 203 11.86 -6.28 15.34
C TYR A 203 10.64 -6.26 16.26
N GLY A 204 10.72 -6.89 17.43
CA GLY A 204 9.64 -6.88 18.42
C GLY A 204 9.26 -5.46 18.84
N VAL A 205 10.22 -4.63 19.22
CA VAL A 205 9.95 -3.25 19.66
C VAL A 205 9.52 -2.36 18.49
N GLY A 206 10.27 -2.36 17.38
CA GLY A 206 9.99 -1.52 16.21
C GLY A 206 8.65 -1.86 15.55
N GLY A 207 8.41 -3.15 15.32
CA GLY A 207 7.13 -3.67 14.83
C GLY A 207 5.99 -3.37 15.81
N GLY A 208 6.21 -3.52 17.12
CA GLY A 208 5.24 -3.18 18.15
C GLY A 208 4.81 -1.71 18.12
N ILE A 209 5.77 -0.78 18.00
CA ILE A 209 5.49 0.66 17.84
C ILE A 209 4.63 0.91 16.62
N TRP A 210 4.93 0.26 15.50
CA TRP A 210 4.17 0.40 14.26
C TRP A 210 2.74 -0.13 14.37
N ILE A 211 2.55 -1.31 14.99
CA ILE A 211 1.22 -1.88 15.25
C ILE A 211 0.39 -0.96 16.15
N ILE A 212 0.98 -0.42 17.23
CA ILE A 212 0.31 0.53 18.13
C ILE A 212 -0.10 1.78 17.35
N TYR A 213 0.81 2.34 16.54
CA TYR A 213 0.54 3.50 15.71
C TYR A 213 -0.63 3.25 14.74
N ARG A 214 -0.65 2.10 14.05
CA ARG A 214 -1.76 1.71 13.16
C ARG A 214 -3.08 1.54 13.91
N ALA A 215 -3.07 0.95 15.11
CA ALA A 215 -4.25 0.83 15.95
C ALA A 215 -4.82 2.21 16.35
N LEU A 216 -3.94 3.18 16.65
CA LEU A 216 -4.36 4.55 16.94
C LEU A 216 -4.99 5.24 15.73
N VAL A 217 -4.43 5.04 14.53
CA VAL A 217 -5.01 5.54 13.27
C VAL A 217 -6.40 4.93 13.03
N LEU A 218 -6.57 3.62 13.26
CA LEU A 218 -7.87 2.95 13.14
C LEU A 218 -8.89 3.50 14.13
N ARG A 219 -8.51 3.66 15.39
CA ARG A 219 -9.38 4.24 16.43
C ARG A 219 -9.82 5.65 16.05
N ARG A 220 -8.88 6.48 15.56
CA ARG A 220 -9.17 7.84 15.10
C ARG A 220 -10.16 7.83 13.93
N CYS A 221 -9.95 6.95 12.95
CA CYS A 221 -10.85 6.78 11.80
C CYS A 221 -12.25 6.32 12.23
N PHE A 222 -12.34 5.37 13.18
CA PHE A 222 -13.60 4.91 13.73
C PHE A 222 -14.43 6.05 14.33
N ILE A 223 -13.81 6.89 15.16
CA ILE A 223 -14.49 8.04 15.78
C ILE A 223 -14.97 9.03 14.70
N SER A 224 -14.13 9.33 13.69
CA SER A 224 -14.50 10.21 12.58
C SER A 224 -15.68 9.65 11.77
N CYS A 225 -15.66 8.36 11.44
CA CYS A 225 -16.76 7.66 10.76
C CYS A 225 -18.06 7.69 11.57
N LYS A 226 -17.98 7.45 12.89
CA LYS A 226 -19.15 7.51 13.78
C LYS A 226 -19.75 8.91 13.82
N ARG A 227 -18.93 9.95 13.99
CA ARG A 227 -19.38 11.35 14.04
C ARG A 227 -19.97 11.81 12.70
N HIS A 228 -19.28 11.53 11.60
CA HIS A 228 -19.76 11.91 10.27
C HIS A 228 -21.04 11.16 9.89
N GLY A 229 -21.13 9.87 10.22
CA GLY A 229 -22.33 9.06 10.02
C GLY A 229 -23.52 9.59 10.79
N ARG A 230 -23.34 9.88 12.09
CA ARG A 230 -24.38 10.49 12.93
C ARG A 230 -24.86 11.83 12.35
N MET A 231 -23.93 12.70 11.94
CA MET A 231 -24.27 13.97 11.29
C MET A 231 -25.02 13.79 9.97
N CYS A 232 -24.68 12.78 9.16
CA CYS A 232 -25.44 12.46 7.95
C CYS A 232 -26.87 12.04 8.32
N ASP A 233 -27.02 11.14 9.29
CA ASP A 233 -28.33 10.64 9.72
C ASP A 233 -29.19 11.78 10.33
N GLU A 234 -28.61 12.70 11.11
CA GLU A 234 -29.26 13.89 11.67
C GLU A 234 -29.68 14.92 10.61
N LEU A 235 -28.90 15.06 9.53
CA LEU A 235 -29.22 15.94 8.40
C LEU A 235 -30.15 15.26 7.38
N ASN A 236 -30.60 14.03 7.65
CA ASN A 236 -31.35 13.16 6.74
C ASN A 236 -30.66 12.96 5.38
N GLU A 237 -29.33 12.93 5.41
CA GLU A 237 -28.49 12.84 4.23
C GLU A 237 -27.97 11.43 4.00
N GLY A 238 -27.87 11.08 2.73
CA GLY A 238 -27.44 9.75 2.33
C GLY A 238 -25.99 9.62 1.98
N LEU A 239 -25.42 8.45 2.32
CA LEU A 239 -24.16 7.96 1.77
C LEU A 239 -24.37 6.70 0.94
N ASN A 240 -23.80 6.70 -0.25
CA ASN A 240 -23.62 5.51 -1.09
C ASN A 240 -22.33 4.77 -0.71
N ARG A 241 -22.20 3.51 -1.13
CA ARG A 241 -21.03 2.67 -0.83
C ARG A 241 -19.71 3.33 -1.25
N LYS A 242 -19.70 3.97 -2.42
CA LYS A 242 -18.53 4.67 -2.98
C LYS A 242 -18.11 5.84 -2.08
N GLU A 243 -19.07 6.67 -1.69
CA GLU A 243 -18.84 7.86 -0.86
C GLU A 243 -18.31 7.46 0.52
N ALA A 244 -18.91 6.43 1.13
CA ALA A 244 -18.47 5.91 2.41
C ALA A 244 -17.02 5.37 2.36
N MET A 245 -16.66 4.64 1.30
CA MET A 245 -15.31 4.10 1.13
C MET A 245 -14.26 5.21 0.95
N VAL A 246 -14.55 6.22 0.12
CA VAL A 246 -13.66 7.37 -0.08
C VAL A 246 -13.42 8.11 1.25
N PHE A 247 -14.49 8.38 2.00
CA PHE A 247 -14.40 9.04 3.30
C PHE A 247 -13.53 8.23 4.28
N VAL A 248 -13.73 6.92 4.37
CA VAL A 248 -12.95 6.05 5.25
C VAL A 248 -11.47 6.03 4.83
N GLN A 249 -11.17 5.90 3.54
CA GLN A 249 -9.79 5.88 3.05
C GLN A 249 -9.03 7.19 3.35
N GLU A 250 -9.70 8.34 3.27
CA GLU A 250 -9.10 9.62 3.67
C GLU A 250 -8.81 9.65 5.18
N ASN A 251 -9.70 9.10 6.00
CA ASN A 251 -9.55 9.10 7.46
C ASN A 251 -8.54 8.06 7.98
N LEU A 252 -8.22 7.03 7.17
CA LEU A 252 -7.16 6.05 7.41
C LEU A 252 -5.75 6.55 7.04
N ARG A 253 -5.61 7.81 6.63
CA ARG A 253 -4.32 8.42 6.31
C ARG A 253 -3.32 8.31 7.48
N LEU A 254 -2.07 8.03 7.16
CA LEU A 254 -1.02 7.90 8.16
C LEU A 254 -0.60 9.28 8.70
N ALA A 255 -0.15 10.18 7.83
CA ALA A 255 0.23 11.53 8.27
C ALA A 255 -1.00 12.38 8.66
N ALA A 256 -0.87 13.12 9.75
CA ALA A 256 -1.85 14.13 10.13
C ALA A 256 -1.79 15.35 9.20
N HIS A 257 -2.86 16.16 9.20
CA HIS A 257 -2.84 17.48 8.59
C HIS A 257 -1.77 18.34 9.29
N GLY A 258 -0.95 19.04 8.49
CA GLY A 258 0.15 19.86 9.02
C GLY A 258 1.41 19.08 9.43
N ALA A 259 1.49 17.77 9.14
CA ALA A 259 2.72 17.02 9.33
C ALA A 259 3.91 17.66 8.57
N THR A 260 5.10 17.65 9.18
CA THR A 260 6.36 18.06 8.55
C THR A 260 6.94 16.90 7.74
N ASN A 261 7.93 17.18 6.89
CA ASN A 261 8.62 16.12 6.15
C ASN A 261 9.42 15.19 7.07
N PHE A 262 9.90 15.66 8.22
CA PHE A 262 10.52 14.81 9.23
C PHE A 262 9.53 13.78 9.78
N HIS A 263 8.32 14.22 10.15
CA HIS A 263 7.28 13.30 10.61
C HIS A 263 6.89 12.28 9.51
N ARG A 264 6.77 12.72 8.25
CA ARG A 264 6.49 11.82 7.13
C ARG A 264 7.61 10.81 6.90
N ALA A 265 8.88 11.22 7.03
CA ALA A 265 10.03 10.33 6.90
C ALA A 265 10.03 9.24 7.98
N ALA A 266 9.71 9.57 9.23
CA ALA A 266 9.60 8.59 10.31
C ALA A 266 8.49 7.55 10.03
N VAL A 267 7.31 8.01 9.58
CA VAL A 267 6.21 7.11 9.18
C VAL A 267 6.58 6.27 7.96
N LEU A 268 7.30 6.85 7.00
CA LEU A 268 7.77 6.17 5.80
C LEU A 268 8.73 5.02 6.13
N TYR A 269 9.65 5.23 7.08
CA TYR A 269 10.55 4.19 7.57
C TYR A 269 9.77 3.00 8.15
N LEU A 270 8.85 3.25 9.10
CA LEU A 270 8.03 2.17 9.68
C LEU A 270 7.16 1.46 8.64
N LEU A 271 6.71 2.18 7.62
CA LEU A 271 5.94 1.62 6.52
C LEU A 271 6.80 0.69 5.63
N ILE A 272 8.04 1.06 5.33
CA ILE A 272 8.99 0.23 4.56
C ILE A 272 9.28 -1.08 5.30
N GLU A 273 9.59 -1.00 6.60
CA GLU A 273 9.81 -2.18 7.44
C GLU A 273 8.61 -3.13 7.41
N SER A 274 7.39 -2.58 7.46
CA SER A 274 6.17 -3.38 7.35
C SER A 274 5.93 -3.99 5.96
N ILE A 275 6.33 -3.32 4.88
CA ILE A 275 6.25 -3.88 3.53
C ILE A 275 7.19 -5.08 3.42
N MET A 276 8.39 -4.99 4.00
CA MET A 276 9.34 -6.10 4.05
C MET A 276 8.73 -7.30 4.78
N THR A 277 8.14 -7.11 5.96
CA THR A 277 7.42 -8.18 6.68
C THR A 277 6.33 -8.85 5.83
N ASP A 278 5.48 -8.06 5.16
CA ASP A 278 4.40 -8.60 4.31
C ASP A 278 4.95 -9.37 3.10
N LEU A 279 6.02 -8.84 2.48
CA LEU A 279 6.72 -9.49 1.37
C LEU A 279 7.32 -10.84 1.80
N PHE A 280 7.96 -10.88 2.97
CA PHE A 280 8.51 -12.12 3.53
C PHE A 280 7.42 -13.14 3.79
N LEU A 281 6.29 -12.73 4.39
CA LEU A 281 5.21 -13.66 4.65
C LEU A 281 4.58 -14.21 3.37
N LEU A 282 4.49 -13.37 2.34
CA LEU A 282 3.98 -13.76 1.03
C LEU A 282 4.90 -14.78 0.36
N ILE A 283 6.20 -14.53 0.39
CA ILE A 283 7.22 -15.42 -0.16
C ILE A 283 7.21 -16.75 0.62
N ALA A 284 7.12 -16.70 1.95
CA ALA A 284 7.23 -17.89 2.81
C ALA A 284 6.01 -18.81 2.88
N ASN A 285 4.83 -18.37 2.43
CA ASN A 285 3.62 -19.18 2.53
C ASN A 285 3.00 -19.42 1.15
N ASP A 286 2.56 -20.65 0.95
CA ASP A 286 1.82 -21.06 -0.24
C ASP A 286 0.32 -21.17 0.10
N GLY A 287 -0.54 -20.98 -0.89
CA GLY A 287 -1.98 -21.23 -0.76
C GLY A 287 -2.87 -19.99 -0.56
N PHE A 288 -4.16 -20.23 -0.30
CA PHE A 288 -5.19 -19.18 -0.32
C PHE A 288 -4.97 -18.08 0.73
N LEU A 289 -4.55 -18.46 1.95
CA LEU A 289 -4.28 -17.49 3.01
C LEU A 289 -3.10 -16.56 2.67
N ALA A 290 -2.08 -17.07 1.98
CA ALA A 290 -0.99 -16.25 1.45
C ALA A 290 -1.49 -15.26 0.38
N LYS A 291 -2.42 -15.71 -0.49
CA LYS A 291 -3.07 -14.83 -1.48
C LYS A 291 -3.89 -13.71 -0.84
N VAL A 292 -4.42 -13.90 0.37
CA VAL A 292 -5.12 -12.82 1.10
C VAL A 292 -4.11 -11.77 1.62
N GLN A 293 -2.86 -12.15 1.91
CA GLN A 293 -1.82 -11.21 2.35
C GLN A 293 -1.49 -10.14 1.30
N TYR A 294 -1.70 -10.44 0.02
CA TYR A 294 -1.60 -9.46 -1.07
C TYR A 294 -2.46 -8.20 -0.82
N VAL A 295 -3.58 -8.33 -0.12
CA VAL A 295 -4.43 -7.18 0.24
C VAL A 295 -3.70 -6.25 1.21
N SER A 296 -3.03 -6.80 2.23
CA SER A 296 -2.21 -6.01 3.16
C SER A 296 -1.04 -5.34 2.42
N MET A 297 -0.36 -6.09 1.57
CA MET A 297 0.77 -5.57 0.81
C MET A 297 0.37 -4.45 -0.15
N GLY A 298 -0.71 -4.62 -0.92
CA GLY A 298 -1.25 -3.58 -1.81
C GLY A 298 -1.59 -2.31 -1.04
N TYR A 299 -2.24 -2.44 0.12
CA TYR A 299 -2.56 -1.30 0.99
C TYR A 299 -1.31 -0.56 1.49
N ASN A 300 -0.28 -1.30 1.92
CA ASN A 300 0.98 -0.71 2.36
C ASN A 300 1.75 -0.03 1.22
N MET A 301 1.79 -0.64 0.02
CA MET A 301 2.39 -0.04 -1.18
C MET A 301 1.65 1.23 -1.64
N SER A 302 0.33 1.25 -1.53
CA SER A 302 -0.48 2.43 -1.83
C SER A 302 -0.23 3.56 -0.85
N ALA A 303 -0.10 3.23 0.44
CA ALA A 303 0.31 4.18 1.46
C ALA A 303 1.73 4.72 1.20
N LEU A 304 2.66 3.88 0.71
CA LEU A 304 4.03 4.26 0.37
C LEU A 304 4.04 5.30 -0.75
N LEU A 305 3.39 5.01 -1.88
CA LEU A 305 3.31 5.91 -3.03
C LEU A 305 2.73 7.27 -2.65
N VAL A 306 1.66 7.26 -1.85
CA VAL A 306 1.04 8.49 -1.37
C VAL A 306 1.99 9.25 -0.46
N MET A 307 2.66 8.58 0.48
CA MET A 307 3.53 9.26 1.43
C MET A 307 4.73 9.90 0.74
N VAL A 308 5.33 9.20 -0.22
CA VAL A 308 6.39 9.76 -1.08
C VAL A 308 5.87 10.98 -1.84
N PHE A 309 4.68 10.88 -2.45
CA PHE A 309 4.09 12.01 -3.16
C PHE A 309 3.81 13.22 -2.24
N GLU A 310 3.32 13.00 -1.02
CA GLU A 310 3.09 14.08 -0.05
C GLU A 310 4.38 14.79 0.36
N VAL A 311 5.50 14.05 0.50
CA VAL A 311 6.83 14.63 0.77
C VAL A 311 7.27 15.52 -0.40
N ILE A 312 7.10 15.06 -1.65
CA ILE A 312 7.41 15.84 -2.86
C ILE A 312 6.51 17.08 -2.97
N GLU A 313 5.20 16.93 -2.72
CA GLU A 313 4.23 18.03 -2.75
C GLU A 313 4.56 19.10 -1.70
N THR A 314 4.98 18.69 -0.51
CA THR A 314 5.39 19.61 0.58
C THR A 314 6.71 20.31 0.27
N ALA A 315 7.63 19.65 -0.44
CA ALA A 315 8.90 20.26 -0.88
C ALA A 315 8.72 21.33 -1.97
N LYS A 316 7.50 21.56 -2.48
CA LYS A 316 7.17 22.53 -3.55
C LYS A 316 7.94 22.31 -4.85
N CYS A 317 8.41 21.09 -5.10
CA CYS A 317 9.18 20.74 -6.29
C CYS A 317 8.32 20.62 -7.57
N LEU A 318 6.99 20.63 -7.46
CA LEU A 318 6.06 20.42 -8.58
C LEU A 318 5.23 21.67 -8.85
N ARG A 319 5.17 22.08 -10.12
CA ARG A 319 4.19 23.10 -10.58
C ARG A 319 2.76 22.55 -10.43
N GLU A 320 1.81 23.43 -10.18
CA GLU A 320 0.39 23.09 -9.93
C GLU A 320 -0.22 22.21 -11.04
N LYS A 321 0.06 22.53 -12.31
CA LYS A 321 -0.40 21.74 -13.47
C LYS A 321 0.01 20.28 -13.39
N TRP A 322 1.28 20.01 -13.06
CA TRP A 322 1.83 18.66 -12.94
C TRP A 322 1.34 17.97 -11.67
N ARG A 323 1.24 18.71 -10.56
CA ARG A 323 0.69 18.21 -9.28
C ARG A 323 -0.71 17.64 -9.46
N VAL A 324 -1.61 18.41 -10.09
CA VAL A 324 -3.00 18.00 -10.32
C VAL A 324 -3.08 16.84 -11.32
N LEU A 325 -2.31 16.90 -12.41
CA LEU A 325 -2.24 15.81 -13.38
C LEU A 325 -1.83 14.49 -12.71
N ILE A 326 -0.75 14.49 -11.94
CA ILE A 326 -0.25 13.30 -11.24
C ILE A 326 -1.30 12.79 -10.23
N LYS A 327 -1.94 13.69 -9.45
CA LYS A 327 -3.01 13.29 -8.52
C LYS A 327 -4.19 12.62 -9.21
N ARG A 328 -4.70 13.22 -10.28
CA ARG A 328 -5.83 12.65 -11.04
C ARG A 328 -5.47 11.32 -11.71
N LEU A 329 -4.24 11.18 -12.19
CA LEU A 329 -3.80 9.98 -12.90
C LEU A 329 -3.47 8.80 -11.95
N LEU A 330 -2.77 9.07 -10.84
CA LEU A 330 -2.19 8.03 -9.98
C LEU A 330 -2.86 7.87 -8.62
N PHE A 331 -3.53 8.91 -8.13
CA PHE A 331 -4.12 8.97 -6.79
C PHE A 331 -5.64 9.19 -6.86
N SER A 332 -6.30 8.37 -7.69
CA SER A 332 -7.75 8.34 -7.79
C SER A 332 -8.35 7.11 -7.12
N TYR A 333 -9.53 7.25 -6.54
CA TYR A 333 -10.26 6.15 -5.92
C TYR A 333 -10.49 5.00 -6.89
N GLU A 334 -10.93 5.30 -8.11
CA GLU A 334 -11.31 4.31 -9.11
C GLU A 334 -10.14 3.43 -9.58
N THR A 335 -8.91 3.93 -9.49
CA THR A 335 -7.73 3.25 -10.04
C THR A 335 -6.85 2.64 -8.96
N THR A 336 -6.93 3.16 -7.73
CA THR A 336 -6.06 2.76 -6.62
C THR A 336 -6.21 1.27 -6.30
N PHE A 337 -7.45 0.79 -6.12
CA PHE A 337 -7.73 -0.62 -5.83
C PHE A 337 -7.35 -1.56 -6.98
N VAL A 338 -7.60 -1.15 -8.23
CA VAL A 338 -7.24 -1.93 -9.43
C VAL A 338 -5.72 -2.06 -9.54
N GLY A 339 -5.00 -0.96 -9.34
CA GLY A 339 -3.54 -0.96 -9.32
C GLY A 339 -2.96 -1.90 -8.26
N GLU A 340 -3.55 -1.93 -7.06
CA GLU A 340 -3.13 -2.81 -5.97
C GLU A 340 -3.36 -4.30 -6.30
N ILE A 341 -4.53 -4.67 -6.83
CA ILE A 341 -4.84 -6.06 -7.20
C ILE A 341 -3.92 -6.58 -8.31
N PHE A 342 -3.76 -5.81 -9.39
CA PHE A 342 -2.94 -6.26 -10.51
C PHE A 342 -1.48 -6.37 -10.12
N THR A 343 -0.98 -5.42 -9.33
CA THR A 343 0.40 -5.47 -8.83
C THR A 343 0.60 -6.68 -7.94
N ALA A 344 -0.32 -6.94 -7.01
CA ALA A 344 -0.29 -8.15 -6.20
C ALA A 344 -0.23 -9.43 -7.05
N GLY A 345 -1.09 -9.55 -8.07
CA GLY A 345 -1.12 -10.74 -8.93
C GLY A 345 0.14 -10.93 -9.79
N LEU A 346 0.84 -9.86 -10.14
CA LEU A 346 2.01 -9.88 -11.04
C LEU A 346 3.36 -9.81 -10.32
N GLN A 347 3.39 -9.44 -9.05
CA GLN A 347 4.62 -9.25 -8.29
C GLN A 347 5.52 -10.49 -8.27
N GLN A 348 4.93 -11.67 -8.06
CA GLN A 348 5.65 -12.95 -8.03
C GLN A 348 6.35 -13.23 -9.37
N TYR A 349 5.66 -12.92 -10.47
CA TYR A 349 6.21 -13.03 -11.82
C TYR A 349 7.33 -12.01 -12.05
N CYS A 350 7.15 -10.76 -11.62
CA CYS A 350 8.20 -9.74 -11.68
C CYS A 350 9.45 -10.16 -10.89
N LEU A 351 9.29 -10.73 -9.70
CA LEU A 351 10.41 -11.23 -8.87
C LEU A 351 11.18 -12.33 -9.59
N THR A 352 10.46 -13.31 -10.14
CA THR A 352 11.05 -14.41 -10.93
C THR A 352 11.81 -13.90 -12.15
N LEU A 353 11.21 -12.96 -12.89
CA LEU A 353 11.83 -12.37 -14.08
C LEU A 353 13.11 -11.59 -13.71
N LEU A 354 13.07 -10.84 -12.61
CA LEU A 354 14.23 -10.13 -12.07
C LEU A 354 15.35 -11.08 -11.69
N ASN A 355 15.03 -12.17 -10.97
CA ASN A 355 16.03 -13.15 -10.57
C ASN A 355 16.63 -13.89 -11.77
N ARG A 356 15.87 -14.09 -12.85
CA ARG A 356 16.39 -14.70 -14.08
C ARG A 356 17.16 -13.74 -14.99
N SER A 357 17.18 -12.45 -14.68
CA SER A 357 17.95 -11.44 -15.42
C SER A 357 19.46 -11.53 -15.14
N SER A 358 20.23 -10.55 -15.61
CA SER A 358 21.67 -10.41 -15.30
C SER A 358 21.97 -10.36 -13.80
N MET A 359 20.98 -10.10 -12.93
CA MET A 359 21.15 -10.19 -11.49
C MET A 359 21.65 -11.56 -11.02
N LYS A 360 21.39 -12.66 -11.74
CA LYS A 360 21.91 -13.99 -11.39
C LYS A 360 23.45 -14.05 -11.29
N GLU A 361 24.15 -13.15 -11.97
CA GLU A 361 25.62 -13.09 -12.05
C GLU A 361 26.22 -12.10 -11.03
N SER A 362 25.40 -11.55 -10.13
CA SER A 362 25.82 -10.46 -9.25
C SER A 362 26.72 -10.85 -8.08
N ARG A 363 27.11 -12.13 -7.95
CA ARG A 363 27.91 -12.63 -6.81
C ARG A 363 29.23 -11.88 -6.66
N GLN A 364 29.97 -11.69 -7.75
CA GLN A 364 31.27 -11.02 -7.69
C GLN A 364 31.13 -9.57 -7.22
N THR A 365 30.07 -8.91 -7.65
CA THR A 365 29.78 -7.54 -7.19
C THR A 365 29.43 -7.54 -5.70
N ALA A 366 28.57 -8.44 -5.25
CA ALA A 366 28.21 -8.57 -3.83
C ALA A 366 29.43 -8.86 -2.93
N LEU A 367 30.38 -9.70 -3.39
CA LEU A 367 31.63 -9.93 -2.66
C LEU A 367 32.52 -8.68 -2.60
N SER A 368 32.53 -7.86 -3.66
CA SER A 368 33.36 -6.65 -3.70
C SER A 368 32.86 -5.50 -2.82
N VAL A 369 31.54 -5.38 -2.61
CA VAL A 369 30.94 -4.27 -1.83
C VAL A 369 30.28 -4.69 -0.51
N SER A 370 30.15 -5.99 -0.26
CA SER A 370 29.33 -6.66 0.77
C SER A 370 27.91 -7.06 0.32
N TYR A 371 27.45 -8.21 0.83
CA TYR A 371 26.09 -8.71 0.62
C TYR A 371 25.01 -7.76 1.14
N TYR A 372 25.28 -7.05 2.25
CA TYR A 372 24.37 -6.06 2.82
C TYR A 372 24.14 -4.88 1.86
N VAL A 373 25.22 -4.22 1.39
CA VAL A 373 25.12 -3.07 0.48
C VAL A 373 24.50 -3.48 -0.85
N TRP A 374 24.92 -4.63 -1.40
CA TRP A 374 24.36 -5.12 -2.66
C TRP A 374 22.87 -5.49 -2.55
N SER A 375 22.43 -5.97 -1.39
CA SER A 375 21.02 -6.22 -1.12
C SER A 375 20.16 -4.96 -1.18
N LEU A 376 20.67 -3.82 -0.71
CA LEU A 376 19.95 -2.54 -0.86
C LEU A 376 19.71 -2.18 -2.33
N VAL A 377 20.68 -2.48 -3.20
CA VAL A 377 20.53 -2.30 -4.65
C VAL A 377 19.51 -3.29 -5.21
N GLY A 378 19.61 -4.58 -4.85
CA GLY A 378 18.68 -5.62 -5.29
C GLY A 378 17.22 -5.34 -4.89
N HIS A 379 16.99 -4.97 -3.63
CA HIS A 379 15.67 -4.51 -3.17
C HIS A 379 15.24 -3.21 -3.82
N GLY A 380 16.15 -2.26 -4.03
CA GLY A 380 15.85 -1.01 -4.73
C GLY A 380 15.32 -1.26 -6.13
N VAL A 381 15.98 -2.14 -6.90
CA VAL A 381 15.52 -2.54 -8.23
C VAL A 381 14.15 -3.21 -8.17
N PHE A 382 13.95 -4.15 -7.24
CA PHE A 382 12.66 -4.81 -7.07
C PHE A 382 11.54 -3.81 -6.73
N VAL A 383 11.74 -2.95 -5.73
CA VAL A 383 10.77 -1.93 -5.33
C VAL A 383 10.46 -0.97 -6.47
N LEU A 384 11.47 -0.53 -7.25
CA LEU A 384 11.27 0.32 -8.42
C LEU A 384 10.44 -0.39 -9.50
N CYS A 385 10.69 -1.68 -9.77
CA CYS A 385 9.87 -2.46 -10.70
C CYS A 385 8.41 -2.53 -10.25
N ILE A 386 8.15 -2.77 -8.96
CA ILE A 386 6.79 -2.80 -8.41
C ILE A 386 6.14 -1.43 -8.46
N ILE A 387 6.87 -0.35 -8.12
CA ILE A 387 6.37 1.02 -8.23
C ILE A 387 6.01 1.35 -9.68
N ALA A 388 6.88 1.02 -10.64
CA ALA A 388 6.64 1.25 -12.06
C ALA A 388 5.39 0.49 -12.54
N LEU A 389 5.21 -0.77 -12.09
CA LEU A 389 4.03 -1.56 -12.40
C LEU A 389 2.76 -0.92 -11.84
N VAL A 390 2.72 -0.57 -10.56
CA VAL A 390 1.54 0.07 -9.93
C VAL A 390 1.18 1.37 -10.65
N ILE A 391 2.18 2.22 -10.90
CA ILE A 391 1.99 3.52 -11.58
C ILE A 391 1.44 3.31 -12.99
N SER A 392 2.00 2.37 -13.74
CA SER A 392 1.57 2.06 -15.12
C SER A 392 0.13 1.57 -15.15
N VAL A 393 -0.22 0.59 -14.29
CA VAL A 393 -1.58 0.05 -14.21
C VAL A 393 -2.57 1.14 -13.82
N ARG A 394 -2.25 1.96 -12.81
CA ARG A 394 -3.13 3.05 -12.37
C ARG A 394 -3.33 4.09 -13.47
N ALA A 395 -2.27 4.47 -14.18
CA ALA A 395 -2.34 5.45 -15.25
C ALA A 395 -3.17 4.94 -16.44
N VAL A 396 -2.91 3.72 -16.91
CA VAL A 396 -3.68 3.10 -18.01
C VAL A 396 -5.16 3.00 -17.64
N TRP A 397 -5.47 2.54 -16.42
CA TRP A 397 -6.85 2.41 -15.98
C TRP A 397 -7.53 3.76 -15.77
N ALA A 398 -6.80 4.78 -15.29
CA ALA A 398 -7.32 6.14 -15.17
C ALA A 398 -7.72 6.70 -16.53
N ILE A 399 -6.82 6.58 -17.52
CA ILE A 399 -7.05 7.04 -18.89
C ILE A 399 -8.26 6.34 -19.48
N PHE A 400 -8.31 5.00 -19.38
CA PHE A 400 -9.43 4.21 -19.86
C PHE A 400 -10.76 4.61 -19.18
N TYR A 401 -10.78 4.73 -17.85
CA TYR A 401 -11.96 5.13 -17.10
C TYR A 401 -12.47 6.51 -17.51
N VAL A 402 -11.57 7.50 -17.64
CA VAL A 402 -11.91 8.87 -18.04
C VAL A 402 -12.43 8.92 -19.47
N LEU A 403 -11.82 8.18 -20.40
CA LEU A 403 -12.29 8.07 -21.78
C LEU A 403 -13.69 7.47 -21.85
N LEU A 404 -13.95 6.38 -21.11
CA LEU A 404 -15.27 5.75 -21.10
C LEU A 404 -16.34 6.65 -20.47
N ARG A 405 -16.04 7.29 -19.34
CA ARG A 405 -17.03 8.03 -18.56
C ARG A 405 -17.27 9.44 -19.09
N HIS A 406 -16.21 10.14 -19.48
CA HIS A 406 -16.25 11.56 -19.83
C HIS A 406 -16.03 11.82 -21.32
N ARG A 407 -15.63 10.81 -22.10
CA ARG A 407 -15.30 10.91 -23.54
C ARG A 407 -14.28 12.01 -23.84
N SER A 408 -13.44 12.37 -22.87
CA SER A 408 -12.46 13.45 -22.97
C SER A 408 -11.34 13.27 -21.95
N LEU A 409 -10.10 13.48 -22.37
CA LEU A 409 -8.93 13.51 -21.50
C LEU A 409 -8.74 14.86 -20.79
N ALA A 410 -9.58 15.85 -21.09
CA ALA A 410 -9.49 17.18 -20.48
C ALA A 410 -9.62 17.13 -18.96
N ILE A 411 -10.28 16.11 -18.40
CA ILE A 411 -10.36 15.87 -16.95
C ILE A 411 -8.98 15.85 -16.31
N PHE A 412 -7.92 15.42 -16.99
CA PHE A 412 -6.59 15.37 -16.40
C PHE A 412 -5.88 16.73 -16.34
N THR A 413 -6.18 17.63 -17.28
CA THR A 413 -5.44 18.89 -17.47
C THR A 413 -6.24 20.13 -17.09
N SER A 414 -7.58 20.06 -17.09
CA SER A 414 -8.43 21.22 -16.86
C SER A 414 -8.32 21.72 -15.42
N PRO A 415 -8.09 23.03 -15.20
CA PRO A 415 -8.03 23.60 -13.86
C PRO A 415 -9.37 23.46 -13.12
N CYS A 416 -9.28 23.28 -11.80
CA CYS A 416 -10.42 23.30 -10.88
C CYS A 416 -9.95 23.97 -9.59
N CYS A 417 -10.55 25.10 -9.22
CA CYS A 417 -10.15 25.87 -8.03
C CYS A 417 -10.19 25.03 -6.73
N LEU A 418 -11.11 24.06 -6.64
CA LEU A 418 -11.22 23.19 -5.47
C LEU A 418 -10.00 22.27 -5.32
N ASP A 419 -9.40 21.76 -6.40
CA ASP A 419 -8.18 20.94 -6.32
C ASP A 419 -6.99 21.73 -5.77
N THR A 420 -6.96 23.03 -6.06
CA THR A 420 -5.96 23.97 -5.55
C THR A 420 -6.21 24.36 -4.09
N VAL A 421 -7.45 24.34 -3.60
CA VAL A 421 -7.77 24.57 -2.18
C VAL A 421 -7.51 23.32 -1.35
N LEU A 422 -7.92 22.14 -1.84
CA LEU A 422 -7.78 20.89 -1.10
C LEU A 422 -6.31 20.52 -0.90
N LYS A 423 -5.42 20.67 -1.88
CA LYS A 423 -3.98 20.33 -1.77
C LYS A 423 -3.70 19.05 -0.98
N LEU A 424 -2.92 19.15 0.10
CA LEU A 424 -2.57 18.09 1.03
C LEU A 424 -3.71 17.74 2.00
N ARG A 425 -4.86 18.41 1.97
CA ARG A 425 -6.04 18.13 2.79
C ARG A 425 -6.92 17.01 2.22
N ASN A 426 -6.66 16.58 0.98
CA ASN A 426 -7.32 15.42 0.39
C ASN A 426 -6.28 14.54 -0.31
N LYS A 427 -6.20 13.28 0.07
CA LYS A 427 -5.24 12.29 -0.43
C LYS A 427 -5.65 11.77 -1.80
N MET A 428 -6.94 11.51 -1.99
CA MET A 428 -7.45 10.80 -3.15
C MET A 428 -8.51 11.61 -3.89
N PHE A 429 -8.43 11.61 -5.22
CA PHE A 429 -9.43 12.26 -6.07
C PHE A 429 -10.48 11.25 -6.54
N LEU A 430 -11.64 11.77 -6.94
CA LEU A 430 -12.75 10.98 -7.44
C LEU A 430 -12.98 11.33 -8.91
N LEU A 431 -12.42 10.53 -9.84
CA LEU A 431 -12.48 10.83 -11.27
C LEU A 431 -13.92 10.85 -11.79
N GLY A 432 -14.76 9.93 -11.31
CA GLY A 432 -16.19 9.92 -11.62
C GLY A 432 -16.98 11.04 -10.93
N GLY A 433 -16.35 11.76 -10.00
CA GLY A 433 -16.92 12.87 -9.24
C GLY A 433 -16.90 14.21 -9.97
N TYR A 434 -16.14 14.31 -11.08
CA TYR A 434 -16.07 15.51 -11.90
C TYR A 434 -17.24 15.64 -12.89
N ARG A 435 -17.57 16.88 -13.23
CA ARG A 435 -18.47 17.28 -14.33
C ARG A 435 -17.85 18.43 -15.09
N CYS A 436 -17.82 18.32 -16.42
CA CYS A 436 -17.40 19.41 -17.28
C CYS A 436 -18.64 20.14 -17.80
N GLU A 437 -18.70 21.45 -17.56
CA GLU A 437 -19.80 22.34 -17.95
C GLU A 437 -19.19 23.60 -18.54
N ASN A 438 -19.57 23.96 -19.77
CA ASN A 438 -19.06 25.15 -20.49
C ASN A 438 -17.52 25.24 -20.51
N GLY A 439 -16.86 24.09 -20.68
CA GLY A 439 -15.39 23.99 -20.69
C GLY A 439 -14.71 24.16 -19.33
N LYS A 440 -15.48 24.34 -18.25
CA LYS A 440 -15.00 24.43 -16.87
C LYS A 440 -15.24 23.11 -16.14
N LEU A 441 -14.39 22.81 -15.16
CA LEU A 441 -14.41 21.55 -14.44
C LEU A 441 -14.92 21.75 -13.00
N TYR A 442 -15.95 21.00 -12.61
CA TYR A 442 -16.58 21.08 -11.29
C TYR A 442 -16.62 19.71 -10.63
N TYR A 443 -16.60 19.68 -9.30
CA TYR A 443 -16.97 18.51 -8.52
C TYR A 443 -18.47 18.49 -8.27
N THR A 444 -19.06 17.29 -8.37
CA THR A 444 -20.44 17.01 -7.99
C THR A 444 -20.63 17.06 -6.48
N THR A 445 -21.84 17.34 -6.02
CA THR A 445 -22.21 17.35 -4.60
C THR A 445 -21.93 16.00 -3.90
N SER A 446 -22.15 14.89 -4.61
CA SER A 446 -21.78 13.54 -4.18
C SER A 446 -20.27 13.41 -3.90
N ALA A 447 -19.41 13.96 -4.76
CA ALA A 447 -17.97 13.95 -4.56
C ALA A 447 -17.55 14.82 -3.35
N LEU A 448 -18.15 16.01 -3.21
CA LEU A 448 -17.90 16.89 -2.06
C LEU A 448 -18.25 16.19 -0.74
N LYS A 449 -19.39 15.48 -0.71
CA LYS A 449 -19.83 14.66 0.41
C LYS A 449 -18.86 13.50 0.68
N ALA A 450 -18.40 12.80 -0.35
CA ALA A 450 -17.42 11.71 -0.22
C ALA A 450 -16.10 12.17 0.42
N PHE A 451 -15.66 13.40 0.12
CA PHE A 451 -14.50 14.03 0.74
C PHE A 451 -14.77 14.55 2.17
N GLY A 452 -16.02 14.47 2.65
CA GLY A 452 -16.41 14.99 3.96
C GLY A 452 -16.43 16.52 4.03
N LEU A 453 -16.56 17.21 2.89
CA LEU A 453 -16.62 18.66 2.83
C LEU A 453 -18.00 19.16 3.26
N LEU A 454 -18.00 20.18 4.10
CA LEU A 454 -19.20 20.81 4.63
C LEU A 454 -19.26 22.27 4.21
N LYS A 455 -20.46 22.82 4.19
CA LYS A 455 -20.74 24.23 4.01
C LYS A 455 -21.10 24.83 5.37
N MET A 456 -20.47 25.95 5.71
CA MET A 456 -20.87 26.79 6.83
C MET A 456 -21.45 28.09 6.30
N GLU A 457 -22.53 28.54 6.93
CA GLU A 457 -23.10 29.87 6.74
C GLU A 457 -22.68 30.72 7.93
N ASP A 458 -21.90 31.78 7.68
CA ASP A 458 -21.56 32.79 8.69
C ASP A 458 -22.76 33.69 8.99
N GLU A 459 -22.71 34.45 10.10
CA GLU A 459 -23.78 35.39 10.49
C GLU A 459 -24.08 36.44 9.41
N ASP A 460 -23.06 36.84 8.65
CA ASP A 460 -23.17 37.79 7.54
C ASP A 460 -23.76 37.18 6.26
N GLY A 461 -24.21 35.92 6.30
CA GLY A 461 -24.75 35.19 5.15
C GLY A 461 -23.70 34.67 4.17
N SER A 462 -22.41 34.84 4.46
CA SER A 462 -21.34 34.34 3.61
C SER A 462 -21.19 32.81 3.70
N GLU A 463 -21.06 32.14 2.55
CA GLU A 463 -20.86 30.68 2.48
C GLU A 463 -19.36 30.35 2.56
N THR A 464 -18.96 29.47 3.47
CA THR A 464 -17.58 29.02 3.63
C THR A 464 -17.47 27.50 3.60
N LEU A 465 -16.32 27.01 3.15
CA LEU A 465 -16.00 25.60 3.04
C LEU A 465 -15.31 25.12 4.32
N VAL A 466 -15.86 24.06 4.92
CA VAL A 466 -15.38 23.48 6.16
C VAL A 466 -14.88 22.05 5.95
N VAL A 467 -13.74 21.74 6.59
CA VAL A 467 -13.10 20.42 6.55
C VAL A 467 -12.77 19.96 7.96
N ARG A 468 -12.88 18.65 8.19
CA ARG A 468 -12.41 18.03 9.43
C ARG A 468 -10.91 17.81 9.40
N LYS A 469 -10.16 18.54 10.23
CA LYS A 469 -8.71 18.36 10.38
C LYS A 469 -8.39 17.13 11.21
N ILE A 470 -7.80 16.15 10.54
CA ILE A 470 -7.22 14.97 11.16
C ILE A 470 -5.90 15.33 11.87
N ARG A 471 -5.85 15.13 13.19
CA ARG A 471 -4.62 15.23 14.01
C ARG A 471 -3.98 13.83 14.19
N TRP A 472 -2.75 13.76 14.70
CA TRP A 472 -2.02 12.50 14.85
C TRP A 472 -2.80 11.44 15.63
N PHE A 473 -3.13 11.73 16.89
CA PHE A 473 -3.78 10.76 17.79
C PHE A 473 -5.07 11.28 18.44
N LYS A 474 -5.15 12.59 18.69
CA LYS A 474 -6.29 13.22 19.36
C LYS A 474 -7.43 13.46 18.37
N VAL A 475 -8.62 12.98 18.69
CA VAL A 475 -9.86 13.40 18.03
C VAL A 475 -10.53 14.44 18.93
N SER A 476 -10.27 15.72 18.64
CA SER A 476 -10.91 16.83 19.36
C SER A 476 -12.36 17.00 18.88
N SER A 477 -13.23 17.52 19.73
CA SER A 477 -14.57 17.95 19.31
C SER A 477 -14.52 19.18 18.39
N ASP A 478 -13.45 19.98 18.49
CA ASP A 478 -13.19 21.20 17.71
C ASP A 478 -12.22 20.89 16.56
N ASP A 479 -12.59 19.92 15.74
CA ASP A 479 -11.78 19.45 14.61
C ASP A 479 -12.30 19.96 13.25
N LEU A 480 -13.36 20.77 13.23
CA LEU A 480 -13.89 21.40 12.02
C LEU A 480 -13.27 22.79 11.82
N PHE A 481 -12.71 23.01 10.63
CA PHE A 481 -12.02 24.25 10.28
C PHE A 481 -12.52 24.78 8.94
N VAL A 482 -12.71 26.10 8.89
CA VAL A 482 -12.93 26.84 7.66
C VAL A 482 -11.62 26.92 6.90
N VAL A 483 -11.65 26.65 5.59
CA VAL A 483 -10.45 26.66 4.73
C VAL A 483 -10.59 27.50 3.46
N ALA A 484 -11.82 27.87 3.10
CA ALA A 484 -12.08 28.68 1.92
C ALA A 484 -13.44 29.39 1.99
N THR A 485 -13.59 30.46 1.21
CA THR A 485 -14.87 31.11 0.94
C THR A 485 -15.47 30.56 -0.36
N ILE A 486 -16.80 30.49 -0.40
CA ILE A 486 -17.57 30.01 -1.55
C ILE A 486 -18.29 31.21 -2.15
N SER A 487 -18.07 31.45 -3.45
CA SER A 487 -18.79 32.46 -4.22
C SER A 487 -19.37 31.80 -5.47
N HIS A 488 -20.70 31.64 -5.48
CA HIS A 488 -21.43 30.84 -6.47
C HIS A 488 -20.93 29.39 -6.54
N HIS A 489 -20.08 29.09 -7.53
CA HIS A 489 -19.45 27.78 -7.74
C HIS A 489 -17.94 27.80 -7.49
N ILE A 490 -17.35 28.97 -7.32
CA ILE A 490 -15.91 29.17 -7.19
C ILE A 490 -15.54 29.15 -5.71
N VAL A 491 -14.40 28.53 -5.41
CA VAL A 491 -13.87 28.38 -4.06
C VAL A 491 -12.52 29.08 -3.99
N ARG A 492 -12.37 30.01 -3.04
CA ARG A 492 -11.13 30.77 -2.83
C ARG A 492 -10.54 30.48 -1.45
N PRO A 493 -9.23 30.19 -1.34
CA PRO A 493 -8.60 29.92 -0.05
C PRO A 493 -8.73 31.14 0.87
N CYS A 494 -8.96 30.90 2.17
CA CYS A 494 -8.97 31.93 3.20
C CYS A 494 -8.06 31.53 4.37
N GLU A 495 -7.90 32.41 5.35
CA GLU A 495 -7.22 32.06 6.59
C GLU A 495 -7.97 30.95 7.32
N GLU A 496 -7.23 29.96 7.83
CA GLU A 496 -7.83 28.83 8.52
C GLU A 496 -8.29 29.24 9.91
N ARG A 497 -9.59 29.07 10.17
CA ARG A 497 -10.20 29.39 11.48
C ARG A 497 -11.12 28.27 11.97
N PRO A 498 -11.34 28.13 13.30
CA PRO A 498 -12.32 27.19 13.83
C PRO A 498 -13.72 27.45 13.27
N CYS A 499 -14.51 26.38 13.11
CA CYS A 499 -15.91 26.53 12.74
C CYS A 499 -16.74 27.02 13.93
N THR A 500 -17.54 28.08 13.72
CA THR A 500 -18.44 28.66 14.73
C THR A 500 -19.90 28.74 14.26
N GLY A 501 -20.15 28.56 12.96
CA GLY A 501 -21.46 28.78 12.36
C GLY A 501 -22.35 27.55 12.28
N ILE A 502 -23.33 27.63 11.38
CA ILE A 502 -24.26 26.55 11.10
C ILE A 502 -23.75 25.73 9.90
N LEU A 503 -23.68 24.42 10.09
CA LEU A 503 -23.24 23.46 9.09
C LEU A 503 -24.40 22.88 8.28
N SER A 504 -24.11 22.66 7.01
CA SER A 504 -24.92 21.90 6.07
C SER A 504 -24.00 21.19 5.05
N PHE A 505 -24.55 20.26 4.27
CA PHE A 505 -23.82 19.72 3.12
C PHE A 505 -23.86 20.70 1.94
N CYS A 506 -22.84 20.64 1.08
CA CYS A 506 -22.83 21.41 -0.15
C CYS A 506 -23.94 20.92 -1.10
N ASP A 507 -24.87 21.81 -1.41
CA ASP A 507 -26.00 21.62 -2.32
C ASP A 507 -25.66 22.00 -3.77
N LYS A 508 -24.52 22.68 -3.98
CA LYS A 508 -24.05 23.17 -5.28
C LYS A 508 -22.77 22.44 -5.71
N LYS A 509 -22.55 22.38 -7.02
CA LYS A 509 -21.27 21.92 -7.60
C LYS A 509 -20.21 23.00 -7.36
N LEU A 510 -18.99 22.59 -7.03
CA LEU A 510 -17.88 23.51 -6.74
C LEU A 510 -16.69 23.26 -7.67
N GLY A 511 -16.08 24.31 -8.20
CA GLY A 511 -14.96 24.24 -9.12
C GLY A 511 -14.91 25.42 -10.10
N GLY A 512 -14.38 25.17 -11.29
CA GLY A 512 -14.13 26.18 -12.32
C GLY A 512 -12.78 26.87 -12.17
N ILE A 513 -12.64 27.99 -12.87
CA ILE A 513 -11.42 28.83 -12.91
C ILE A 513 -11.70 30.08 -12.12
N ASP A 514 -10.80 30.46 -11.22
CA ASP A 514 -10.85 31.75 -10.55
C ASP A 514 -10.39 32.83 -11.54
N ASP A 515 -11.21 33.87 -11.79
CA ASP A 515 -10.93 34.88 -12.81
C ASP A 515 -9.62 35.66 -12.56
N ASN A 516 -9.13 35.71 -11.31
CA ASN A 516 -7.80 36.26 -10.96
C ASN A 516 -6.61 35.43 -11.48
N SER A 517 -6.84 34.22 -11.98
CA SER A 517 -5.79 33.35 -12.56
C SER A 517 -5.68 33.44 -14.09
N ARG A 518 -6.45 34.34 -14.74
CA ARG A 518 -6.44 34.56 -16.20
C ARG A 518 -5.10 35.04 -16.77
N GLY A 519 -4.16 35.52 -15.95
CA GLY A 519 -2.92 36.14 -16.41
C GLY A 519 -1.81 35.21 -16.92
N SER A 520 -1.94 33.87 -16.91
CA SER A 520 -0.76 33.00 -17.16
C SER A 520 -0.88 31.85 -18.16
N HIS A 521 -2.06 31.37 -18.59
CA HIS A 521 -2.09 30.19 -19.46
C HIS A 521 -3.20 30.19 -20.52
N HIS A 522 -2.79 30.16 -21.80
CA HIS A 522 -3.62 29.82 -22.95
C HIS A 522 -4.34 28.49 -22.72
N SER A 523 -5.68 28.51 -22.77
CA SER A 523 -6.51 27.32 -22.81
C SER A 523 -6.50 26.73 -24.22
N PHE A 524 -6.19 25.44 -24.35
CA PHE A 524 -6.56 24.70 -25.56
C PHE A 524 -8.07 24.52 -25.54
N LEU A 525 -8.73 25.03 -26.58
CA LEU A 525 -10.17 24.92 -26.82
C LEU A 525 -10.64 23.46 -26.74
N ILE A 526 -11.60 23.22 -25.84
CA ILE A 526 -12.34 21.96 -25.77
C ILE A 526 -13.33 21.96 -26.93
N ARG A 527 -13.11 21.11 -27.94
CA ARG A 527 -14.09 20.88 -29.00
C ARG A 527 -15.15 19.90 -28.49
N VAL A 528 -16.25 20.42 -27.96
CA VAL A 528 -17.47 19.63 -27.72
C VAL A 528 -18.15 19.46 -29.08
N LYS A 529 -18.30 18.22 -29.56
CA LYS A 529 -19.20 17.92 -30.68
C LYS A 529 -20.63 18.06 -30.16
N HIS A 530 -21.31 19.15 -30.52
CA HIS A 530 -22.77 19.18 -30.45
C HIS A 530 -23.31 18.24 -31.55
N ALA A 531 -24.31 17.43 -31.20
CA ALA A 531 -25.20 16.86 -32.20
C ALA A 531 -26.19 17.97 -32.54
N ASP A 532 -26.23 18.38 -33.80
CA ASP A 532 -27.17 19.39 -34.28
C ASP A 532 -28.62 18.87 -34.15
N PRO A 533 -29.58 19.73 -33.76
CA PRO A 533 -30.99 19.36 -33.80
C PRO A 533 -31.47 19.21 -35.24
N PRO A 534 -32.49 18.37 -35.51
CA PRO A 534 -33.00 18.17 -36.86
C PRO A 534 -33.60 19.46 -37.40
N VAL A 535 -33.17 19.85 -38.60
CA VAL A 535 -33.75 20.93 -39.38
C VAL A 535 -35.12 20.46 -39.88
N ILE A 536 -36.17 21.19 -39.52
CA ILE A 536 -37.50 21.05 -40.12
C ILE A 536 -37.46 21.81 -41.46
N ASP A 537 -37.63 21.08 -42.56
CA ASP A 537 -37.75 21.64 -43.91
C ASP A 537 -39.17 22.20 -44.10
N PRO A 538 -39.36 23.50 -44.39
CA PRO A 538 -40.68 24.08 -44.61
C PRO A 538 -41.22 23.93 -46.03
N ASN A 539 -40.52 23.24 -46.96
CA ASN A 539 -40.99 23.08 -48.34
C ASN A 539 -40.94 21.62 -48.82
N GLY A 540 -41.95 20.83 -48.46
CA GLY A 540 -42.30 19.60 -49.18
C GLY A 540 -43.45 19.87 -50.16
N PRO A 541 -43.40 19.38 -51.41
CA PRO A 541 -44.50 19.54 -52.37
C PRO A 541 -45.68 18.63 -51.99
N GLU A 542 -46.87 19.07 -52.41
CA GLU A 542 -48.21 18.50 -52.14
C GLU A 542 -48.36 16.97 -52.20
#